data_AF-A0A8T1S3I4-F1
#
_entry.id   AF-A0A8T1S3I4-F1
#
_cell.length_a   1.000
_cell.length_b   1.000
_cell.length_c   1.000
_cell.angle_alpha   90.00
_cell.angle_beta   90.00
_cell.angle_gamma   90.00
#
_symmetry.space_group_name_H-M   'P 1'
#
loop_
_entity.id
_entity.type
_entity.pdbx_description
1 polymer ?
#
loop_
_entity_poly.entity_id
_entity_poly.type
_entity_poly.pdbx_seq_one_letter_code
_entity_poly.pdbx_strand_id
1 'polypeptide(L)'
;MMLLEFLLLLLPPLLAGSSALDCIEVPGSLKQIDASNGQVFGVNSADNIYMLYRDSWIQLPGALKHVTVGPAGVWGVNNNNNIYKLVGGNWQQVP
;
A
#
# COMPACT_ATOMS: atom_id res chain seq x y z
N MET A 1 8.70 50.43 -15.66
CA MET A 1 7.77 49.39 -16.16
C MET A 1 8.50 48.44 -17.13
N MET A 2 9.61 47.82 -16.70
CA MET A 2 10.35 46.80 -17.47
C MET A 2 11.00 45.72 -16.57
N LEU A 3 10.87 45.81 -15.24
CA LEU A 3 11.47 44.88 -14.28
C LEU A 3 10.48 43.84 -13.71
N LEU A 4 9.17 44.01 -13.95
CA LEU A 4 8.13 43.10 -13.43
C LEU A 4 7.87 41.90 -14.38
N GLU A 5 8.13 42.07 -15.68
CA GLU A 5 7.98 41.01 -16.70
C GLU A 5 9.04 39.90 -16.56
N PHE A 6 10.24 40.23 -16.08
CA PHE A 6 11.34 39.27 -15.88
C PHE A 6 11.09 38.30 -14.71
N LEU A 7 10.27 38.68 -13.73
CA LEU A 7 9.95 37.81 -12.59
C LEU A 7 8.97 36.69 -12.97
N LEU A 8 8.13 36.91 -14.00
CA LEU A 8 7.17 35.92 -14.51
C LEU A 8 7.82 34.82 -15.37
N LEU A 9 9.02 35.06 -15.89
CA LEU A 9 9.77 34.09 -16.72
C LEU A 9 10.60 33.09 -15.91
N LEU A 10 10.71 33.26 -14.59
CA LEU A 10 11.42 32.32 -13.69
C LEU A 10 10.48 31.33 -12.98
N LEU A 11 9.17 31.49 -13.13
CA LEU A 11 8.13 30.58 -12.64
C LEU A 11 7.75 29.36 -13.53
N PRO A 12 8.22 29.17 -14.78
CA PRO A 12 7.86 27.97 -15.56
C PRO A 12 8.37 26.61 -15.08
N PRO A 13 9.54 26.43 -14.42
CA PRO A 13 10.04 25.09 -14.17
C PRO A 13 9.39 24.39 -12.96
N LEU A 14 8.57 25.10 -12.16
CA LEU A 14 7.92 24.47 -11.00
C LEU A 14 6.75 23.53 -11.39
N LEU A 15 6.31 23.58 -12.66
CA LEU A 15 5.23 22.75 -13.21
C LEU A 15 5.73 21.67 -14.20
N ALA A 16 7.04 21.56 -14.42
CA ALA A 16 7.62 20.57 -15.32
C ALA A 16 7.85 19.24 -14.59
N GLY A 17 6.86 18.34 -14.67
CA GLY A 17 7.01 16.89 -14.51
C GLY A 17 7.44 16.40 -13.12
N SER A 18 6.49 16.28 -12.19
CA SER A 18 6.72 15.52 -10.97
C SER A 18 6.88 14.03 -11.31
N SER A 19 8.08 13.47 -11.14
CA SER A 19 8.33 12.02 -11.22
C SER A 19 7.64 11.21 -10.11
N ALA A 20 6.94 11.88 -9.19
CA ALA A 20 6.19 11.21 -8.13
C ALA A 20 5.06 10.30 -8.64
N LEU A 21 4.65 10.46 -9.91
CA LEU A 21 3.65 9.61 -10.56
C LEU A 21 4.26 8.56 -11.51
N ASP A 22 5.59 8.49 -11.61
CA ASP A 22 6.27 7.46 -12.39
C ASP A 22 6.17 6.12 -11.63
N CYS A 23 5.15 5.33 -11.98
CA CYS A 23 4.93 4.03 -11.38
C CYS A 23 5.97 3.02 -11.89
N ILE A 24 6.66 2.35 -10.95
CA ILE A 24 7.54 1.21 -11.23
C ILE A 24 6.83 -0.05 -10.78
N GLU A 25 6.84 -1.09 -11.62
CA GLU A 25 6.29 -2.39 -11.25
C GLU A 25 7.13 -3.04 -10.14
N VAL A 26 6.46 -3.49 -9.08
CA VAL A 26 7.06 -4.36 -8.05
C VAL A 26 6.67 -5.80 -8.37
N PRO A 27 7.62 -6.73 -8.60
CA PRO A 27 7.29 -8.11 -8.94
C PRO A 27 6.36 -8.77 -7.92
N GLY A 28 5.28 -9.39 -8.40
CA GLY A 28 4.28 -10.04 -7.56
C GLY A 28 2.93 -10.17 -8.27
N SER A 29 1.98 -10.85 -7.65
CA SER A 29 0.62 -10.98 -8.17
C SER A 29 -0.38 -10.87 -7.03
N LEU A 30 -1.00 -9.70 -6.90
CA LEU A 30 -1.99 -9.40 -5.87
C LEU A 30 -3.29 -8.93 -6.52
N LYS A 31 -4.43 -9.25 -5.91
CA LYS A 31 -5.74 -8.69 -6.30
C LYS A 31 -6.13 -7.47 -5.48
N GLN A 32 -5.54 -7.31 -4.30
CA GLN A 32 -5.76 -6.20 -3.39
C GLN A 32 -4.50 -5.93 -2.56
N ILE A 33 -4.23 -4.65 -2.30
CA ILE A 33 -3.09 -4.14 -1.55
C ILE A 33 -3.54 -2.97 -0.67
N ASP A 34 -2.88 -2.79 0.48
CA ASP A 34 -3.01 -1.60 1.32
C ASP A 34 -1.65 -1.23 1.92
N ALA A 35 -1.40 0.07 2.07
CA ALA A 35 -0.13 0.61 2.52
C ALA A 35 -0.35 1.71 3.55
N SER A 36 0.20 1.53 4.74
CA SER A 36 0.09 2.49 5.83
C SER A 36 1.15 2.21 6.89
N ASN A 37 1.50 3.23 7.68
CA ASN A 37 2.45 3.10 8.80
C ASN A 37 3.79 2.42 8.44
N GLY A 38 4.30 2.66 7.21
CA GLY A 38 5.54 2.07 6.70
C GLY A 38 5.45 0.58 6.35
N GLN A 39 4.25 0.00 6.34
CA GLN A 39 4.01 -1.40 6.02
C GLN A 39 3.13 -1.51 4.76
N VAL A 40 3.32 -2.59 4.02
CA VAL A 40 2.51 -2.92 2.84
C VAL A 40 2.05 -4.36 2.98
N PHE A 41 0.73 -4.55 2.88
CA PHE A 41 0.11 -5.87 2.90
C PHE A 41 -0.78 -6.02 1.68
N GLY A 42 -0.99 -7.26 1.25
CA GLY A 42 -1.94 -7.55 0.20
C GLY A 42 -2.34 -9.01 0.17
N VAL A 43 -3.31 -9.31 -0.69
CA VAL A 43 -3.80 -10.66 -0.92
C VAL A 43 -3.82 -10.96 -2.41
N ASN A 44 -3.53 -12.22 -2.78
CA ASN A 44 -3.59 -12.66 -4.17
C ASN A 44 -4.96 -13.24 -4.56
N SER A 45 -5.10 -13.68 -5.81
CA SER A 45 -6.35 -14.28 -6.31
C SER A 45 -6.80 -15.53 -5.56
N ALA A 46 -5.86 -16.26 -4.95
CA ALA A 46 -6.10 -17.46 -4.13
C ALA A 46 -6.30 -17.16 -2.63
N ASP A 47 -6.50 -15.88 -2.26
CA ASP A 47 -6.66 -15.41 -0.88
C ASP A 47 -5.42 -15.60 0.01
N ASN A 48 -4.26 -15.94 -0.57
CA ASN A 48 -2.99 -15.97 0.18
C ASN A 48 -2.62 -14.55 0.60
N ILE A 49 -2.12 -14.41 1.82
CA ILE A 49 -1.81 -13.15 2.46
C ILE A 49 -0.31 -12.87 2.34
N TYR A 50 0.07 -11.65 1.98
CA TYR A 50 1.47 -11.25 1.85
C TYR A 50 1.76 -9.94 2.59
N MET A 51 2.95 -9.85 3.17
CA MET A 51 3.58 -8.63 3.67
C MET A 51 4.78 -8.32 2.77
N LEU A 52 4.97 -7.06 2.40
CA LEU A 52 6.23 -6.63 1.79
C LEU A 52 7.27 -6.44 2.89
N TYR A 53 8.40 -7.16 2.78
CA TYR A 53 9.55 -6.96 3.64
C TYR A 53 10.77 -6.67 2.77
N ARG A 54 11.33 -5.46 2.90
CA ARG A 54 12.32 -4.91 1.97
C ARG A 54 11.75 -4.95 0.55
N ASP A 55 12.37 -5.70 -0.34
CA ASP A 55 11.99 -5.79 -1.76
C ASP A 55 11.37 -7.15 -2.10
N SER A 56 10.78 -7.84 -1.12
CA SER A 56 10.23 -9.19 -1.32
C SER A 56 8.93 -9.42 -0.57
N TRP A 57 7.98 -10.05 -1.26
CA TRP A 57 6.72 -10.48 -0.68
C TRP A 57 6.93 -11.73 0.17
N ILE A 58 6.59 -11.64 1.45
CA ILE A 58 6.61 -12.75 2.39
C ILE A 58 5.18 -13.22 2.61
N GLN A 59 4.92 -14.49 2.31
CA GLN A 59 3.60 -15.08 2.56
C GLN A 59 3.38 -15.30 4.05
N LEU A 60 2.22 -14.89 4.54
CA LEU A 60 1.76 -15.13 5.90
C LEU A 60 0.76 -16.30 5.92
N PRO A 61 0.69 -17.07 7.02
CA PRO A 61 -0.27 -18.17 7.14
C PRO A 61 -1.72 -17.65 7.16
N GLY A 62 -2.66 -18.46 6.68
CA GLY A 62 -4.09 -18.16 6.62
C GLY A 62 -4.57 -17.75 5.23
N ALA A 63 -5.85 -17.34 5.16
CA ALA A 63 -6.48 -16.90 3.91
C ALA A 63 -7.43 -15.72 4.16
N LEU A 64 -7.22 -14.61 3.44
CA LEU A 64 -8.05 -13.41 3.50
C LEU A 64 -8.38 -12.93 2.07
N LYS A 65 -9.60 -12.42 1.88
CA LYS A 65 -10.00 -11.80 0.61
C LYS A 65 -9.70 -10.30 0.55
N HIS A 66 -9.43 -9.70 1.70
CA HIS A 66 -9.05 -8.30 1.84
C HIS A 66 -8.24 -8.11 3.13
N VAL A 67 -7.18 -7.30 3.06
CA VAL A 67 -6.35 -6.89 4.20
C VAL A 67 -6.18 -5.38 4.19
N THR A 68 -6.21 -4.77 5.38
CA THR A 68 -6.01 -3.34 5.58
C THR A 68 -5.00 -3.08 6.69
N VAL A 69 -4.27 -1.97 6.56
CA VAL A 69 -3.19 -1.54 7.45
C VAL A 69 -3.48 -0.13 7.95
N GLY A 70 -3.30 0.13 9.23
CA GLY A 70 -3.38 1.49 9.75
C GLY A 70 -2.93 1.61 11.20
N PRO A 71 -3.14 2.79 11.83
CA PRO A 71 -2.78 3.01 13.24
C PRO A 71 -3.44 2.03 14.22
N ALA A 72 -4.58 1.41 13.83
CA ALA A 72 -5.27 0.39 14.62
C ALA A 72 -4.69 -1.04 14.46
N GLY A 73 -3.59 -1.18 13.71
CA GLY A 73 -2.95 -2.44 13.35
C GLY A 73 -3.37 -2.96 11.97
N VAL A 74 -3.10 -4.24 11.72
CA VAL A 74 -3.46 -4.93 10.48
C VAL A 74 -4.70 -5.77 10.70
N TRP A 75 -5.68 -5.60 9.83
CA TRP A 75 -6.98 -6.27 9.89
C TRP A 75 -7.30 -6.90 8.54
N GLY A 76 -8.23 -7.85 8.53
CA GLY A 76 -8.75 -8.37 7.27
C GLY A 76 -9.97 -9.24 7.44
N VAL A 77 -10.53 -9.63 6.32
CA VAL A 77 -11.71 -10.51 6.25
C VAL A 77 -11.43 -11.70 5.35
N ASN A 78 -11.91 -12.88 5.72
CA ASN A 78 -11.82 -14.06 4.87
C ASN A 78 -13.04 -14.19 3.92
N ASN A 79 -13.06 -15.23 3.09
CA ASN A 79 -14.18 -15.49 2.18
C ASN A 79 -15.53 -15.70 2.88
N ASN A 80 -15.51 -16.21 4.11
CA ASN A 80 -16.72 -16.41 4.93
C ASN A 80 -17.16 -15.13 5.66
N ASN A 81 -16.51 -13.98 5.39
CA ASN A 81 -16.73 -12.70 6.08
C ASN A 81 -16.34 -12.71 7.57
N ASN A 82 -15.58 -13.70 8.05
CA ASN A 82 -15.02 -13.66 9.40
C ASN A 82 -13.92 -12.58 9.44
N ILE A 83 -13.91 -11.80 10.52
CA ILE A 83 -12.99 -10.68 10.73
C ILE A 83 -11.79 -11.17 11.52
N TYR A 84 -10.59 -10.75 11.13
CA TYR A 84 -9.34 -11.09 11.81
C TYR A 84 -8.48 -9.85 12.07
N LYS A 85 -7.75 -9.87 13.18
CA LYS A 85 -6.69 -8.92 13.52
C LYS A 85 -5.35 -9.65 13.61
N LEU A 86 -4.30 -9.07 13.05
CA LEU A 86 -2.95 -9.60 13.20
C LEU A 86 -2.39 -9.19 14.58
N VAL A 87 -2.13 -10.16 15.44
CA VAL A 87 -1.63 -9.95 16.81
C VAL A 87 -0.45 -10.90 17.05
N GLY A 88 0.73 -10.35 17.35
CA GLY A 88 1.93 -11.16 17.61
C GLY A 88 2.30 -12.11 16.46
N GLY A 89 2.08 -11.68 15.21
CA GLY A 89 2.34 -12.50 14.02
C GLY A 89 1.27 -13.54 13.68
N ASN A 90 0.17 -13.59 14.43
CA ASN A 90 -0.92 -14.56 14.22
C ASN A 90 -2.23 -13.85 13.93
N TRP A 91 -3.03 -14.41 13.02
CA TRP A 91 -4.39 -13.94 12.76
C TRP A 91 -5.33 -14.42 13.85
N GLN A 92 -5.84 -13.48 14.64
CA GLN A 92 -6.84 -13.75 15.65
C GLN A 92 -8.21 -13.37 15.13
N GLN A 93 -9.14 -14.32 15.11
CA GLN A 93 -10.51 -14.04 14.73
C GLN A 93 -11.16 -13.12 15.78
N VAL A 94 -11.83 -12.09 15.31
CA VAL A 94 -12.65 -11.21 16.14
C VAL A 94 -14.11 -11.66 15.99
N PRO A 95 -14.82 -11.96 17.10
CA PRO A 95 -16.24 -12.34 17.07
C PRO A 95 -17.16 -11.26 16.50
#